data_AF-A0A2N2JE15-F1
#
_entry.id   AF-A0A2N2JE15-F1
#
_cell.length_a   1.000
_cell.length_b   1.000
_cell.length_c   1.000
_cell.angle_alpha   90.00
_cell.angle_beta   90.00
_cell.angle_gamma   90.00
#
_symmetry.space_group_name_H-M   'P 1'
#
loop_
_entity.id
_entity.type
_entity.pdbx_description
1 polymer ?
#
loop_
_entity_poly.entity_id
_entity_poly.type
_entity_poly.pdbx_seq_one_letter_code
_entity_poly.pdbx_strand_id
1 'polypeptide(L)'
;MALTPKQYTELKNFRDLIAQTADRLRQAQSQGALSQAVGDCAPRWDDVDGDFAAVLRNVGSSVWQMPFTQVRPTVSAICDHLGGQLADIDQQLARG
;
A
#
# COMPACT_ATOMS: atom_id res chain seq x y z
N MET A 1 7.11 -21.93 -16.05
CA MET A 1 8.48 -21.80 -15.50
C MET A 1 8.31 -21.61 -14.01
N ALA A 2 8.90 -22.46 -13.18
CA ALA A 2 8.83 -22.33 -11.71
C ALA A 2 9.65 -21.11 -11.26
N LEU A 3 9.17 -20.40 -10.23
CA LEU A 3 9.88 -19.27 -9.64
C LEU A 3 11.17 -19.76 -8.97
N THR A 4 12.25 -19.00 -9.11
CA THR A 4 13.48 -19.26 -8.34
C THR A 4 13.27 -18.92 -6.86
N PRO A 5 14.03 -19.51 -5.92
CA PRO A 5 13.91 -19.21 -4.48
C PRO A 5 14.05 -17.72 -4.15
N LYS A 6 14.87 -17.00 -4.93
CA LYS A 6 15.05 -15.54 -4.82
C LYS A 6 13.78 -14.80 -5.23
N GLN A 7 13.22 -15.13 -6.40
CA GLN A 7 11.97 -14.53 -6.88
C GLN A 7 10.79 -14.79 -5.95
N TYR A 8 10.71 -16.00 -5.36
CA TYR A 8 9.67 -16.32 -4.39
C TYR A 8 9.79 -15.45 -3.11
N THR A 9 11.02 -15.22 -2.64
CA THR A 9 11.28 -14.36 -1.48
C THR A 9 10.93 -12.90 -1.78
N GLU A 10 11.33 -12.39 -2.95
CA GLU A 10 11.00 -11.03 -3.40
C GLU A 10 9.49 -10.85 -3.53
N LEU A 11 8.79 -11.81 -4.12
CA LEU A 11 7.33 -11.78 -4.29
C LEU A 11 6.61 -11.80 -2.92
N LYS A 12 7.10 -12.61 -1.97
CA LYS A 12 6.58 -12.63 -0.60
C LYS A 12 6.83 -11.31 0.14
N ASN A 13 8.02 -10.72 0.01
CA ASN A 13 8.33 -9.42 0.61
C ASN A 13 7.43 -8.32 0.04
N PHE A 14 7.17 -8.35 -1.27
CA PHE A 14 6.26 -7.41 -1.93
C PHE A 14 4.81 -7.60 -1.45
N ARG A 15 4.34 -8.84 -1.38
CA ARG A 15 3.04 -9.22 -0.81
C ARG A 15 2.88 -8.67 0.61
N ASP A 16 3.88 -8.87 1.46
CA ASP A 16 3.86 -8.38 2.84
C ASP A 16 3.89 -6.85 2.93
N LEU A 17 4.59 -6.16 2.01
CA LEU A 17 4.58 -4.71 1.90
C LEU A 17 3.18 -4.17 1.56
N ILE A 18 2.51 -4.79 0.58
CA ILE A 18 1.15 -4.41 0.18
C ILE A 18 0.17 -4.61 1.34
N ALA A 19 0.19 -5.79 1.98
CA ALA A 19 -0.68 -6.10 3.11
C ALA A 19 -0.51 -5.09 4.26
N GLN A 20 0.74 -4.84 4.67
CA GLN A 20 1.04 -3.88 5.74
C GLN A 20 0.57 -2.46 5.38
N THR A 21 0.72 -2.06 4.11
CA THR A 21 0.29 -0.72 3.66
C THR A 21 -1.23 -0.60 3.68
N ALA A 22 -1.95 -1.58 3.14
CA ALA A 22 -3.41 -1.59 3.13
C ALA A 22 -3.99 -1.62 4.56
N ASP A 23 -3.42 -2.42 5.46
CA ASP A 23 -3.86 -2.50 6.85
C ASP A 23 -3.65 -1.18 7.58
N ARG A 24 -2.48 -0.55 7.45
CA ARG A 24 -2.20 0.75 8.10
C ARG A 24 -3.11 1.86 7.59
N LEU A 25 -3.34 1.92 6.29
CA LEU A 25 -4.25 2.88 5.68
C LEU A 25 -5.71 2.66 6.11
N ARG A 26 -6.16 1.41 6.25
CA ARG A 26 -7.51 1.07 6.76
C ARG A 26 -7.68 1.40 8.25
N GLN A 27 -6.64 1.20 9.05
CA GLN A 27 -6.65 1.49 10.49
C GLN A 27 -6.59 3.00 10.79
N ALA A 28 -6.18 3.82 9.82
CA ALA A 28 -6.16 5.26 9.98
C ALA A 28 -7.58 5.85 10.02
N GLN A 29 -8.08 6.15 11.22
CA GLN A 29 -9.43 6.71 11.44
C GLN A 29 -9.44 8.24 11.63
N SER A 30 -8.29 8.90 11.48
CA SER A 30 -8.15 10.35 11.63
C SER A 30 -7.11 10.92 10.66
N GLN A 31 -7.11 12.25 10.46
CA GLN A 31 -6.10 12.92 9.63
C GLN A 31 -4.68 12.65 10.13
N GLY A 32 -4.47 12.75 11.45
CA GLY A 32 -3.17 12.48 12.07
C GLY A 32 -2.72 11.03 11.86
N ALA A 33 -3.62 10.06 12.09
CA ALA A 33 -3.30 8.65 11.89
C ALA A 33 -2.99 8.34 10.41
N LEU A 34 -3.71 8.95 9.47
CA LEU A 34 -3.49 8.75 8.04
C LEU A 34 -2.19 9.40 7.57
N SER A 35 -1.89 10.61 8.02
CA SER A 35 -0.62 11.29 7.76
C SER A 35 0.56 10.47 8.28
N GLN A 36 0.42 9.88 9.47
CA GLN A 36 1.45 9.01 10.05
C GLN A 36 1.58 7.70 9.27
N ALA A 37 0.47 7.03 8.95
CA ALA A 37 0.48 5.80 8.18
C ALA A 37 1.16 5.99 6.81
N VAL A 38 0.82 7.07 6.11
CA VAL A 38 1.48 7.47 4.85
C VAL A 38 2.96 7.74 5.06
N GLY A 39 3.33 8.50 6.10
CA GLY A 39 4.72 8.85 6.40
C GLY A 39 5.61 7.63 6.66
N ASP A 40 5.04 6.58 7.28
CA ASP A 40 5.76 5.33 7.50
C ASP A 40 5.77 4.42 6.27
N CYS A 41 4.70 4.41 5.48
CA CYS A 41 4.56 3.52 4.33
C CYS A 41 5.30 4.02 3.10
N ALA A 42 5.20 5.31 2.76
CA ALA A 42 5.74 5.86 1.52
C ALA A 42 7.25 5.59 1.32
N PRO A 43 8.12 5.71 2.34
CA PRO A 43 9.55 5.41 2.18
C PRO A 43 9.83 3.95 1.79
N ARG A 44 8.98 3.01 2.23
CA ARG A 44 9.12 1.58 1.92
C ARG A 44 8.75 1.25 0.48
N TRP A 45 8.03 2.16 -0.18
CA TRP A 45 7.64 2.04 -1.56
C TRP A 45 8.62 2.73 -2.52
N ASP A 46 9.53 3.60 -2.06
CA ASP A 46 10.45 4.32 -2.96
C ASP A 46 11.30 3.38 -3.83
N ASP A 47 11.78 2.27 -3.27
CA ASP A 47 12.60 1.28 -3.97
C ASP A 47 11.78 0.27 -4.81
N VAL A 48 10.46 0.28 -4.67
CA VAL A 48 9.55 -0.71 -5.27
C VAL A 48 8.70 -0.07 -6.37
N ASP A 49 8.03 1.03 -6.03
CA ASP A 49 7.17 1.83 -6.89
C ASP A 49 7.17 3.29 -6.38
N GLY A 50 8.10 4.09 -6.91
CA GLY A 50 8.26 5.50 -6.55
C GLY A 50 7.05 6.36 -6.93
N ASP A 51 6.29 5.99 -7.96
CA ASP A 51 5.07 6.68 -8.35
C ASP A 51 3.98 6.46 -7.30
N PHE A 52 3.82 5.21 -6.84
CA PHE A 52 2.90 4.91 -5.74
C PHE A 52 3.34 5.59 -4.43
N ALA A 53 4.63 5.62 -4.12
CA ALA A 53 5.17 6.36 -2.98
C ALA A 53 4.80 7.87 -3.05
N ALA A 54 4.87 8.47 -4.23
CA ALA A 54 4.45 9.85 -4.46
C ALA A 54 2.93 10.04 -4.25
N VAL A 55 2.11 9.10 -4.74
CA VAL A 55 0.66 9.10 -4.49
C VAL A 55 0.35 9.06 -3.00
N LEU A 56 1.01 8.19 -2.24
CA LEU A 56 0.84 8.12 -0.78
C LEU A 56 1.16 9.48 -0.14
N ARG A 57 2.31 10.09 -0.45
CA ARG A 57 2.71 11.41 0.08
C ARG A 57 1.70 12.51 -0.27
N ASN A 58 1.15 12.48 -1.48
CA ASN A 58 0.11 13.42 -1.90
C ASN A 58 -1.18 13.24 -1.07
N VAL A 59 -1.59 12.00 -0.79
CA VAL A 59 -2.71 11.72 0.12
C VAL A 59 -2.42 12.25 1.53
N GLY A 60 -1.22 12.00 2.06
CA GLY A 60 -0.79 12.50 3.37
C GLY A 60 -0.71 14.04 3.46
N SER A 61 -0.39 14.72 2.36
CA SER A 61 -0.46 16.19 2.30
C SER A 61 -1.90 16.69 2.17
N SER A 62 -2.71 15.99 1.39
CA SER A 62 -4.11 16.34 1.13
C SER A 62 -4.96 16.29 2.40
N VAL A 63 -4.68 15.37 3.34
CA VAL A 63 -5.43 15.31 4.61
C VAL A 63 -5.34 16.58 5.44
N TRP A 64 -4.32 17.42 5.24
CA TRP A 64 -4.18 18.70 5.93
C TRP A 64 -4.84 19.86 5.17
N GLN A 65 -5.15 19.67 3.90
CA GLN A 65 -5.77 20.68 3.03
C GLN A 65 -7.28 20.51 2.93
N MET A 66 -7.80 19.29 3.14
CA MET A 66 -9.22 18.97 3.03
C MET A 66 -9.72 18.08 4.18
N PRO A 67 -11.03 18.06 4.47
CA PRO A 67 -11.60 17.23 5.54
C PRO A 67 -11.33 15.74 5.33
N PHE A 68 -11.10 15.01 6.42
CA PHE A 68 -10.85 13.56 6.40
C PHE A 68 -11.90 12.77 5.62
N THR A 69 -13.17 13.16 5.74
CA THR A 69 -14.30 12.53 5.05
C THR A 69 -14.20 12.59 3.53
N GLN A 70 -13.50 13.59 2.98
CA GLN A 70 -13.25 13.73 1.54
C GLN A 70 -12.04 12.93 1.07
N VAL A 71 -11.04 12.72 1.94
CA VAL A 71 -9.84 11.91 1.62
C VAL A 71 -10.11 10.41 1.76
N ARG A 72 -10.99 10.03 2.69
CA ARG A 72 -11.31 8.63 3.01
C ARG A 72 -11.73 7.78 1.79
N PRO A 73 -12.54 8.25 0.83
CA PRO A 73 -12.83 7.50 -0.39
C PRO A 73 -11.58 7.18 -1.21
N THR A 74 -10.65 8.13 -1.36
CA THR A 74 -9.37 7.91 -2.06
C THR A 74 -8.54 6.85 -1.36
N VAL A 75 -8.47 6.89 -0.03
CA VAL A 75 -7.77 5.88 0.77
C VAL A 75 -8.42 4.51 0.61
N SER A 76 -9.76 4.44 0.61
CA SER A 76 -10.48 3.19 0.36
C SER A 76 -10.14 2.61 -1.02
N ALA A 77 -10.15 3.45 -2.06
CA ALA A 77 -9.80 3.03 -3.42
C ALA A 77 -8.35 2.51 -3.51
N ILE A 78 -7.40 3.15 -2.81
CA ILE A 78 -6.02 2.64 -2.69
C ILE A 78 -6.01 1.27 -2.02
N CYS A 79 -6.70 1.10 -0.90
CA CYS A 79 -6.77 -0.17 -0.20
C CYS A 79 -7.42 -1.29 -1.03
N ASP A 80 -8.43 -0.96 -1.84
CA ASP A 80 -9.09 -1.92 -2.73
C ASP A 80 -8.16 -2.32 -3.89
N HIS A 81 -7.44 -1.35 -4.46
CA HIS A 81 -6.42 -1.62 -5.48
C HIS A 81 -5.30 -2.53 -4.95
N LEU A 82 -4.76 -2.23 -3.76
CA LEU A 82 -3.77 -3.05 -3.07
C LEU A 82 -4.33 -4.45 -2.75
N GLY A 83 -5.60 -4.54 -2.35
CA GLY A 83 -6.29 -5.82 -2.13
C GLY A 83 -6.39 -6.68 -3.40
N GLY A 84 -6.64 -6.07 -4.56
CA GLY A 84 -6.63 -6.75 -5.85
C GLY A 84 -5.23 -7.28 -6.21
N GLN A 85 -4.19 -6.46 -6.05
CA GLN A 85 -2.81 -6.90 -6.26
C GLN A 85 -2.41 -8.06 -5.35
N LEU A 86 -2.81 -8.02 -4.08
CA LEU A 86 -2.59 -9.13 -3.13
C LEU A 86 -3.21 -10.43 -3.61
N ALA A 87 -4.45 -10.40 -4.09
CA ALA A 87 -5.11 -11.59 -4.61
C ALA A 87 -4.37 -12.17 -5.82
N ASP A 88 -3.89 -11.32 -6.74
CA ASP A 88 -3.11 -11.75 -7.89
C ASP A 88 -1.76 -12.36 -7.49
N ILE A 89 -1.09 -11.78 -6.48
CA ILE A 89 0.18 -12.30 -5.97
C ILE A 89 -0.03 -13.64 -5.23
N ASP A 90 -1.05 -13.74 -4.39
CA ASP A 90 -1.37 -14.97 -3.67
C ASP A 90 -1.70 -16.10 -4.66
N GLN A 91 -2.37 -15.81 -5.79
CA GLN A 91 -2.58 -16.77 -6.87
C GLN A 91 -1.28 -17.18 -7.56
N GLN A 92 -0.34 -16.25 -7.78
CA GLN A 92 0.96 -16.56 -8.37
C GLN A 92 1.81 -17.43 -7.45
N LEU A 93 1.82 -17.12 -6.14
CA LEU A 93 2.49 -17.92 -5.12
C LEU A 93 1.91 -19.33 -5.01
N ALA A 94 0.60 -19.49 -5.16
CA ALA A 94 -0.06 -20.80 -5.12
C ALA A 94 0.20 -21.66 -6.38
N ARG A 95 0.62 -21.06 -7.49
CA ARG A 95 0.89 -21.74 -8.78
C ARG A 95 2.37 -22.05 -9.01
N GLY A 96 3.27 -21.42 -8.26
CA GLY A 96 4.73 -21.57 -8.36
C GLY A 96 5.26 -22.69 -7.48
#